data_AF-R9B0Y2-F1
#
_entry.id   AF-R9B0Y2-F1
#
_cell.length_a   1.000
_cell.length_b   1.000
_cell.length_c   1.000
_cell.angle_alpha   90.00
_cell.angle_beta   90.00
_cell.angle_gamma   90.00
#
_symmetry.space_group_name_H-M   'P 1'
#
loop_
_entity.id
_entity.type
_entity.pdbx_description
1 polymer ?
#
loop_
_entity_poly.entity_id
_entity_poly.type
_entity_poly.pdbx_seq_one_letter_code
_entity_poly.pdbx_strand_id
1 'polypeptide(L)'
;MQSSHAASQLNLGKLSHPKDKAESEDRGEGFELRTDQWGAVRAGEGLLLSTHKQDQAQGEHLDAQPAKQQLEGNQNNAKALSEVAKNQQIDEIESLDQLKEFAEQIQEKIAQFKKSLLLLNSPAGIGLSSNEDIHLSADGQINQFAGASINLSTQNNLITHAQNRISVFAAQNGIKQVAAKGKFEVQAQSDGMDLLAKQGIQIISTEDRIEITSPKEIVITAGGSQIKLNGSGIFPVTSGKFEVKAGQHLFMGGAKVNTVISALPDVENPYVLQYLVKNKESQVMADKPYILFDEEGNVQKGKTDQKGFMKLKTSPSAQQITTLVMMSEIEQAGEEDSGDQL
;
A
#
# COMPACT_ATOMS: atom_id res chain seq x y z
N MET A 1 -39.35 5.72 -31.38
CA MET A 1 -38.85 5.00 -32.57
C MET A 1 -38.56 3.56 -32.17
N GLN A 2 -38.89 2.57 -33.00
CA GLN A 2 -38.71 1.15 -32.64
C GLN A 2 -38.14 0.35 -33.81
N SER A 3 -37.22 -0.58 -33.51
CA SER A 3 -36.72 -1.62 -34.39
C SER A 3 -37.00 -2.98 -33.75
N SER A 4 -37.46 -3.96 -34.54
CA SER A 4 -37.67 -5.33 -34.06
C SER A 4 -36.35 -6.05 -33.77
N HIS A 5 -35.25 -5.65 -34.41
CA HIS A 5 -33.93 -6.22 -34.15
C HIS A 5 -33.44 -5.87 -32.74
N ALA A 6 -33.16 -6.90 -31.93
CA ALA A 6 -32.78 -6.80 -30.52
C ALA A 6 -33.75 -5.93 -29.67
N ALA A 7 -35.00 -5.81 -30.15
CA ALA A 7 -36.03 -4.91 -29.64
C ALA A 7 -35.46 -3.52 -29.27
N SER A 8 -34.70 -2.92 -30.18
CA SER A 8 -34.01 -1.64 -29.96
C SER A 8 -35.00 -0.47 -30.08
N GLN A 9 -35.17 0.32 -29.02
CA GLN A 9 -36.27 1.28 -28.89
C GLN A 9 -35.88 2.58 -28.16
N LEU A 10 -36.49 3.69 -28.61
CA LEU A 10 -36.65 4.93 -27.84
C LEU A 10 -38.15 5.14 -27.57
N ASN A 11 -38.52 5.09 -26.29
CA ASN A 11 -39.88 5.23 -25.78
C ASN A 11 -40.00 6.53 -24.96
N LEU A 12 -41.08 7.30 -25.13
CA LEU A 12 -41.30 8.61 -24.47
C LEU A 12 -42.74 8.71 -23.93
N GLY A 13 -42.93 9.35 -22.78
CA GLY A 13 -44.23 9.61 -22.16
C GLY A 13 -44.73 8.42 -21.35
N LYS A 14 -45.86 7.82 -21.77
CA LYS A 14 -46.44 6.64 -21.12
C LYS A 14 -45.98 5.38 -21.84
N LEU A 15 -45.17 4.57 -21.17
CA LEU A 15 -44.53 3.39 -21.75
C LEU A 15 -45.46 2.18 -21.57
N SER A 16 -45.68 1.45 -22.65
CA SER A 16 -46.43 0.18 -22.65
C SER A 16 -45.54 -0.97 -23.12
N HIS A 17 -45.93 -2.20 -22.80
CA HIS A 17 -45.30 -3.39 -23.38
C HIS A 17 -45.41 -3.41 -24.93
N PRO A 18 -44.54 -4.16 -25.63
CA PRO A 18 -44.71 -4.39 -27.06
C PRO A 18 -46.12 -4.86 -27.38
N LYS A 19 -46.76 -4.22 -28.36
CA LYS A 19 -48.16 -4.48 -28.70
C LYS A 19 -48.28 -5.72 -29.59
N ASP A 20 -48.82 -6.79 -29.02
CA ASP A 20 -49.31 -7.95 -29.78
C ASP A 20 -50.81 -7.82 -30.14
N LYS A 21 -51.48 -6.79 -29.58
CA LYS A 21 -52.91 -6.47 -29.72
C LYS A 21 -53.11 -4.94 -29.74
N ALA A 22 -54.35 -4.47 -29.96
CA ALA A 22 -54.65 -3.03 -30.00
C ALA A 22 -54.29 -2.28 -28.70
N GLU A 23 -54.49 -2.94 -27.56
CA GLU A 23 -54.18 -2.45 -26.21
C GLU A 23 -53.01 -3.22 -25.60
N SER A 24 -52.23 -2.55 -24.75
CA SER A 24 -51.10 -3.13 -24.02
C SER A 24 -51.02 -2.53 -22.64
N GLU A 25 -50.57 -3.33 -21.68
CA GLU A 25 -50.36 -2.92 -20.29
C GLU A 25 -49.24 -1.89 -20.17
N ASP A 26 -49.39 -1.02 -19.18
CA ASP A 26 -48.42 0.01 -18.81
C ASP A 26 -47.21 -0.62 -18.13
N ARG A 27 -46.01 -0.10 -18.44
CA ARG A 27 -44.74 -0.57 -17.84
C ARG A 27 -43.89 0.55 -17.25
N GLY A 28 -44.30 1.80 -17.38
CA GLY A 28 -43.58 2.95 -16.80
C GLY A 28 -43.96 4.29 -17.42
N GLU A 29 -43.36 5.36 -16.90
CA GLU A 29 -43.52 6.73 -17.37
C GLU A 29 -42.14 7.39 -17.50
N GLY A 30 -42.00 8.35 -18.43
CA GLY A 30 -40.77 9.09 -18.67
C GLY A 30 -40.17 8.76 -20.03
N PHE A 31 -38.87 8.40 -20.06
CA PHE A 31 -38.24 7.91 -21.27
C PHE A 31 -37.46 6.61 -21.00
N GLU A 32 -37.34 5.79 -22.03
CA GLU A 32 -36.46 4.62 -22.01
C GLU A 32 -35.73 4.51 -23.34
N LEU A 33 -34.41 4.33 -23.25
CA LEU A 33 -33.56 3.87 -24.34
C LEU A 33 -33.11 2.44 -24.02
N ARG A 34 -33.54 1.46 -24.82
CA ARG A 34 -33.22 0.03 -24.60
C ARG A 34 -32.79 -0.68 -25.88
N THR A 35 -31.98 -1.73 -25.70
CA THR A 35 -31.63 -2.72 -26.71
C THR A 35 -31.12 -3.98 -25.99
N ASP A 36 -31.29 -5.16 -26.59
CA ASP A 36 -30.68 -6.40 -26.09
C ASP A 36 -29.22 -6.56 -26.58
N GLN A 37 -28.73 -5.60 -27.38
CA GLN A 37 -27.35 -5.53 -27.84
C GLN A 37 -26.59 -4.40 -27.11
N TRP A 38 -25.42 -4.03 -27.63
CA TRP A 38 -24.62 -2.94 -27.08
C TRP A 38 -25.29 -1.58 -27.27
N GLY A 39 -25.20 -0.74 -26.23
CA GLY A 39 -25.55 0.67 -26.29
C GLY A 39 -24.29 1.54 -26.20
N ALA A 40 -24.31 2.69 -26.87
CA ALA A 40 -23.28 3.71 -26.71
C ALA A 40 -23.94 5.09 -26.62
N VAL A 41 -23.58 5.85 -25.59
CA VAL A 41 -23.88 7.29 -25.48
C VAL A 41 -22.53 8.00 -25.54
N ARG A 42 -22.34 8.84 -26.56
CA ARG A 42 -21.10 9.58 -26.79
C ARG A 42 -21.42 11.06 -26.98
N ALA A 43 -20.77 11.92 -26.20
CA ALA A 43 -20.88 13.36 -26.31
C ALA A 43 -19.47 13.96 -26.23
N GLY A 44 -18.94 14.41 -27.37
CA GLY A 44 -17.55 14.90 -27.48
C GLY A 44 -17.26 16.11 -26.58
N GLU A 45 -18.27 16.94 -26.35
CA GLU A 45 -18.21 18.12 -25.49
C GLU A 45 -18.60 17.82 -24.02
N GLY A 46 -18.87 16.55 -23.68
CA GLY A 46 -19.20 16.07 -22.34
C GLY A 46 -20.66 15.65 -22.14
N LEU A 47 -20.94 14.96 -21.03
CA LEU A 47 -22.20 14.30 -20.71
C LEU A 47 -22.64 14.61 -19.26
N LEU A 48 -23.86 15.13 -19.10
CA LEU A 48 -24.52 15.28 -17.80
C LEU A 48 -25.56 14.18 -17.59
N LEU A 49 -25.41 13.40 -16.52
CA LEU A 49 -26.40 12.44 -16.05
C LEU A 49 -26.94 12.92 -14.70
N SER A 50 -28.16 13.45 -14.69
CA SER A 50 -28.75 14.12 -13.53
C SER A 50 -30.14 13.62 -13.19
N THR A 51 -30.44 13.57 -11.90
CA THR A 51 -31.80 13.36 -11.37
C THR A 51 -32.39 14.64 -10.76
N HIS A 52 -31.74 15.79 -10.98
CA HIS A 52 -32.32 17.09 -10.66
C HIS A 52 -33.49 17.40 -11.59
N LYS A 53 -34.62 17.79 -11.00
CA LYS A 53 -35.80 18.18 -11.75
C LYS A 53 -35.55 19.50 -12.49
N GLN A 54 -35.93 19.54 -13.77
CA GLN A 54 -36.01 20.77 -14.55
C GLN A 54 -37.43 20.95 -15.06
N ASP A 55 -38.20 21.82 -14.39
CA ASP A 55 -39.63 21.96 -14.64
C ASP A 55 -39.91 22.43 -16.07
N GLN A 56 -40.72 21.64 -16.78
CA GLN A 56 -41.16 21.92 -18.16
C GLN A 56 -40.00 22.25 -19.13
N ALA A 57 -38.79 21.71 -18.86
CA ALA A 57 -37.58 22.03 -19.62
C ALA A 57 -37.30 23.55 -19.75
N GLN A 58 -37.71 24.35 -18.75
CA GLN A 58 -37.51 25.81 -18.77
C GLN A 58 -36.09 26.25 -18.42
N GLY A 59 -35.27 25.34 -17.87
CA GLY A 59 -33.85 25.60 -17.61
C GLY A 59 -32.97 25.26 -18.82
N GLU A 60 -31.68 25.48 -18.65
CA GLU A 60 -30.69 25.17 -19.67
C GLU A 60 -30.41 23.67 -19.77
N HIS A 61 -30.15 23.14 -20.96
CA HIS A 61 -30.00 21.70 -21.21
C HIS A 61 -28.87 21.03 -20.36
N LEU A 62 -27.74 21.71 -20.17
CA LEU A 62 -26.63 21.27 -19.31
C LEU A 62 -26.55 22.10 -18.01
N ASP A 63 -27.69 22.43 -17.40
CA ASP A 63 -27.70 23.04 -16.07
C ASP A 63 -27.12 22.10 -15.01
N ALA A 64 -25.84 22.32 -14.71
CA ALA A 64 -25.06 21.59 -13.71
C ALA A 64 -24.74 22.46 -12.48
N GLN A 65 -25.46 23.57 -12.26
CA GLN A 65 -25.24 24.43 -11.10
C GLN A 65 -25.36 23.70 -9.75
N PRO A 66 -26.34 22.82 -9.52
CA PRO A 66 -26.43 22.07 -8.27
C PRO A 66 -25.20 21.20 -8.01
N ALA A 67 -24.70 20.52 -9.05
CA ALA A 67 -23.51 19.69 -8.98
C ALA A 67 -22.26 20.51 -8.67
N LYS A 68 -22.10 21.66 -9.35
CA LYS A 68 -20.98 22.59 -9.12
C LYS A 68 -20.94 23.07 -7.67
N GLN A 69 -22.07 23.54 -7.14
CA GLN A 69 -22.17 24.01 -5.75
C GLN A 69 -21.83 22.91 -4.74
N GLN A 70 -22.26 21.67 -5.00
CA GLN A 70 -21.92 20.53 -4.15
C GLN A 70 -20.41 20.22 -4.18
N LEU A 71 -19.78 20.27 -5.36
CA LEU A 71 -18.33 20.07 -5.50
C LEU A 71 -17.54 21.17 -4.79
N GLU A 72 -17.93 22.44 -4.94
CA GLU A 72 -17.31 23.58 -4.25
C GLU A 72 -17.47 23.49 -2.72
N GLY A 73 -18.66 23.10 -2.24
CA GLY A 73 -18.89 22.87 -0.80
C GLY A 73 -17.98 21.78 -0.23
N ASN A 74 -17.87 20.65 -0.93
CA ASN A 74 -16.98 19.56 -0.53
C ASN A 74 -15.50 19.97 -0.58
N GLN A 75 -15.09 20.74 -1.60
CA GLN A 75 -13.74 21.26 -1.72
C GLN A 75 -13.38 22.17 -0.54
N ASN A 76 -14.28 23.08 -0.16
CA ASN A 76 -14.07 23.98 0.98
C ASN A 76 -13.92 23.20 2.30
N ASN A 77 -14.75 22.17 2.51
CA ASN A 77 -14.65 21.32 3.70
C ASN A 77 -13.33 20.55 3.74
N ALA A 78 -12.93 19.96 2.62
CA ALA A 78 -11.67 19.23 2.50
C ALA A 78 -10.46 20.15 2.70
N LYS A 79 -10.53 21.39 2.18
CA LYS A 79 -9.49 22.42 2.38
C LYS A 79 -9.34 22.81 3.84
N ALA A 80 -10.44 23.09 4.53
CA ALA A 80 -10.41 23.42 5.96
C ALA A 80 -9.75 22.30 6.78
N LEU A 81 -10.07 21.03 6.50
CA LEU A 81 -9.44 19.89 7.17
C LEU A 81 -7.95 19.75 6.82
N SER A 82 -7.59 19.97 5.56
CA SER A 82 -6.20 19.95 5.09
C SER A 82 -5.35 21.05 5.73
N GLU A 83 -5.92 22.24 5.95
CA GLU A 83 -5.25 23.32 6.69
C GLU A 83 -5.00 22.94 8.16
N VAL A 84 -5.94 22.23 8.79
CA VAL A 84 -5.73 21.67 10.14
C VAL A 84 -4.59 20.65 10.13
N ALA A 85 -4.56 19.74 9.15
CA ALA A 85 -3.47 18.76 9.02
C ALA A 85 -2.11 19.45 8.85
N LYS A 86 -2.02 20.45 7.96
CA LYS A 86 -0.82 21.26 7.73
C LYS A 86 -0.33 21.96 9.00
N ASN A 87 -1.24 22.55 9.77
CA ASN A 87 -0.92 23.20 11.04
C ASN A 87 -0.43 22.22 12.11
N GLN A 88 -0.77 20.93 11.98
CA GLN A 88 -0.26 19.83 12.81
C GLN A 88 1.00 19.17 12.21
N GLN A 89 1.61 19.78 11.18
CA GLN A 89 2.77 19.25 10.47
C GLN A 89 2.54 17.87 9.82
N ILE A 90 1.29 17.61 9.41
CA ILE A 90 0.90 16.42 8.64
C ILE A 90 0.71 16.81 7.17
N ASP A 91 0.86 15.84 6.26
CA ASP A 91 0.67 16.04 4.82
C ASP A 91 -0.67 16.72 4.51
N GLU A 92 -0.63 17.68 3.58
CA GLU A 92 -1.82 18.31 3.02
C GLU A 92 -2.36 17.50 1.82
N ILE A 93 -3.63 17.68 1.50
CA ILE A 93 -4.22 17.13 0.29
C ILE A 93 -3.78 18.00 -0.89
N GLU A 94 -2.75 17.55 -1.61
CA GLU A 94 -2.13 18.27 -2.74
C GLU A 94 -3.11 18.50 -3.93
N SER A 95 -4.20 17.73 -3.98
CA SER A 95 -5.18 17.72 -5.08
C SER A 95 -6.32 18.74 -4.98
N LEU A 96 -6.39 19.53 -3.91
CA LEU A 96 -7.55 20.39 -3.64
C LEU A 96 -7.73 21.51 -4.67
N ASP A 97 -6.64 22.01 -5.24
CA ASP A 97 -6.70 23.01 -6.31
C ASP A 97 -7.22 22.40 -7.62
N GLN A 98 -6.90 21.12 -7.90
CA GLN A 98 -7.43 20.41 -9.07
C GLN A 98 -8.95 20.18 -8.96
N LEU A 99 -9.48 19.89 -7.76
CA LEU A 99 -10.92 19.79 -7.56
C LEU A 99 -11.63 21.13 -7.82
N LYS A 100 -11.01 22.23 -7.41
CA LYS A 100 -11.51 23.58 -7.70
C LYS A 100 -11.49 23.86 -9.20
N GLU A 101 -10.37 23.57 -9.87
CA GLU A 101 -10.24 23.71 -11.33
C GLU A 101 -11.25 22.85 -12.09
N PHE A 102 -11.57 21.65 -11.58
CA PHE A 102 -12.60 20.78 -12.14
C PHE A 102 -13.98 21.43 -12.06
N ALA A 103 -14.37 21.95 -10.89
CA ALA A 103 -15.64 22.66 -10.72
C ALA A 103 -15.72 23.91 -11.64
N GLU A 104 -14.61 24.59 -11.89
CA GLU A 104 -14.52 25.72 -12.82
C GLU A 104 -14.71 25.33 -14.31
N GLN A 105 -14.59 24.05 -14.67
CA GLN A 105 -14.92 23.54 -16.02
C GLN A 105 -16.43 23.50 -16.28
N ILE A 106 -17.26 23.60 -15.23
CA ILE A 106 -18.71 23.71 -15.33
C ILE A 106 -19.06 25.19 -15.48
N GLN A 107 -19.53 25.60 -16.66
CA GLN A 107 -19.83 27.00 -16.95
C GLN A 107 -21.17 27.43 -16.31
N GLU A 108 -21.17 28.65 -15.73
CA GLU A 108 -22.36 29.17 -15.02
C GLU A 108 -23.41 29.80 -15.93
N LYS A 109 -22.97 30.38 -17.06
CA LYS A 109 -23.81 31.28 -17.87
C LYS A 109 -24.20 30.71 -19.24
N ILE A 110 -23.60 29.60 -19.63
CA ILE A 110 -23.89 28.86 -20.85
C ILE A 110 -23.88 27.39 -20.43
N ALA A 111 -24.92 26.63 -20.77
CA ALA A 111 -24.98 25.20 -20.57
C ALA A 111 -23.97 24.46 -21.46
N GLN A 112 -22.69 24.61 -21.13
CA GLN A 112 -21.60 23.92 -21.78
C GLN A 112 -20.53 23.58 -20.75
N PHE A 113 -19.89 22.43 -20.95
CA PHE A 113 -18.65 22.12 -20.26
C PHE A 113 -17.48 22.73 -21.04
N LYS A 114 -16.46 23.23 -20.33
CA LYS A 114 -15.24 23.77 -20.96
C LYS A 114 -14.28 22.66 -21.44
N LYS A 115 -14.55 21.41 -21.04
CA LYS A 115 -13.81 20.19 -21.37
C LYS A 115 -14.78 19.03 -21.51
N SER A 116 -14.37 18.00 -22.25
CA SER A 116 -15.09 16.73 -22.32
C SER A 116 -15.09 16.05 -20.94
N LEU A 117 -16.22 16.12 -20.24
CA LEU A 117 -16.38 15.56 -18.89
C LEU A 117 -17.67 14.77 -18.77
N LEU A 118 -17.67 13.75 -17.92
CA LEU A 118 -18.87 13.05 -17.49
C LEU A 118 -19.18 13.50 -16.05
N LEU A 119 -20.37 14.07 -15.85
CA LEU A 119 -20.86 14.48 -14.54
C LEU A 119 -22.08 13.66 -14.16
N LEU A 120 -21.98 12.90 -13.07
CA LEU A 120 -23.10 12.19 -12.44
C LEU A 120 -23.52 12.94 -11.19
N ASN A 121 -24.79 13.36 -11.11
CA ASN A 121 -25.27 14.14 -9.98
C ASN A 121 -26.72 13.78 -9.59
N SER A 122 -26.97 13.68 -8.29
CA SER A 122 -28.29 13.37 -7.74
C SER A 122 -28.48 14.07 -6.40
N PRO A 123 -29.67 14.64 -6.12
CA PRO A 123 -29.95 15.23 -4.82
C PRO A 123 -30.18 14.19 -3.71
N ALA A 124 -30.54 12.94 -4.06
CA ALA A 124 -30.93 11.92 -3.10
C ALA A 124 -29.87 10.81 -2.93
N GLY A 125 -29.02 10.59 -3.95
CA GLY A 125 -27.90 9.65 -3.86
C GLY A 125 -27.55 9.00 -5.19
N ILE A 126 -26.40 8.31 -5.22
CA ILE A 126 -25.94 7.53 -6.36
C ILE A 126 -25.58 6.13 -5.85
N GLY A 127 -26.13 5.10 -6.49
CA GLY A 127 -25.81 3.70 -6.21
C GLY A 127 -24.98 3.09 -7.32
N LEU A 128 -23.89 2.41 -6.96
CA LEU A 128 -23.06 1.60 -7.87
C LEU A 128 -23.05 0.17 -7.33
N SER A 129 -23.46 -0.80 -8.14
CA SER A 129 -23.59 -2.21 -7.73
C SER A 129 -23.26 -3.14 -8.89
N SER A 130 -22.59 -4.25 -8.58
CA SER A 130 -22.24 -5.34 -9.50
C SER A 130 -22.25 -6.66 -8.73
N ASN A 131 -22.57 -7.77 -9.42
CA ASN A 131 -22.38 -9.12 -8.86
C ASN A 131 -20.91 -9.55 -8.91
N GLU A 132 -20.14 -8.93 -9.79
CA GLU A 132 -18.70 -9.13 -9.94
C GLU A 132 -17.97 -7.85 -9.50
N ASP A 133 -16.95 -7.42 -10.25
CA ASP A 133 -16.06 -6.36 -9.84
C ASP A 133 -16.59 -4.95 -10.18
N ILE A 134 -16.15 -3.97 -9.39
CA ILE A 134 -16.22 -2.54 -9.72
C ILE A 134 -14.78 -2.03 -9.75
N HIS A 135 -14.35 -1.48 -10.89
CA HIS A 135 -13.03 -0.86 -11.04
C HIS A 135 -13.15 0.67 -11.07
N LEU A 136 -12.37 1.35 -10.23
CA LEU A 136 -12.19 2.80 -10.24
C LEU A 136 -10.70 3.08 -10.52
N SER A 137 -10.40 3.73 -11.64
CA SER A 137 -9.02 3.98 -12.08
C SER A 137 -8.90 5.36 -12.73
N ALA A 138 -7.77 6.02 -12.50
CA ALA A 138 -7.41 7.29 -13.12
C ALA A 138 -5.89 7.40 -13.22
N ASP A 139 -5.36 7.87 -14.37
CA ASP A 139 -3.93 8.17 -14.54
C ASP A 139 -3.48 9.38 -13.70
N GLY A 140 -4.43 10.27 -13.39
CA GLY A 140 -4.22 11.39 -12.49
C GLY A 140 -4.46 10.98 -11.04
N GLN A 141 -5.63 11.32 -10.52
CA GLN A 141 -5.95 11.18 -9.09
C GLN A 141 -7.38 10.72 -8.89
N ILE A 142 -7.61 9.98 -7.80
CA ILE A 142 -8.94 9.63 -7.31
C ILE A 142 -9.15 10.37 -5.99
N ASN A 143 -10.17 11.23 -5.95
CA ASN A 143 -10.52 11.99 -4.77
C ASN A 143 -11.87 11.51 -4.21
N GLN A 144 -11.92 11.22 -2.90
CA GLN A 144 -13.14 10.80 -2.21
C GLN A 144 -13.40 11.71 -1.02
N PHE A 145 -14.53 12.42 -1.04
CA PHE A 145 -14.91 13.37 0.00
C PHE A 145 -16.33 13.09 0.47
N ALA A 146 -16.56 13.23 1.77
CA ALA A 146 -17.88 13.16 2.38
C ALA A 146 -17.99 14.23 3.47
N GLY A 147 -19.12 14.92 3.55
CA GLY A 147 -19.38 15.86 4.65
C GLY A 147 -19.62 15.17 6.01
N ALA A 148 -19.91 13.87 6.00
CA ALA A 148 -20.08 13.05 7.20
C ALA A 148 -18.97 11.99 7.28
N SER A 149 -19.25 10.75 6.86
CA SER A 149 -18.33 9.62 7.00
C SER A 149 -18.03 8.95 5.66
N ILE A 150 -16.80 8.45 5.52
CA ILE A 150 -16.44 7.44 4.53
C ILE A 150 -16.34 6.10 5.27
N ASN A 151 -17.07 5.08 4.79
CA ASN A 151 -17.06 3.74 5.36
C ASN A 151 -16.45 2.77 4.34
N LEU A 152 -15.41 2.04 4.75
CA LEU A 152 -14.79 0.98 3.96
C LEU A 152 -14.96 -0.35 4.70
N SER A 153 -15.57 -1.34 4.04
CA SER A 153 -15.83 -2.66 4.63
C SER A 153 -15.62 -3.75 3.59
N THR A 154 -15.05 -4.87 4.00
CA THR A 154 -14.76 -6.03 3.16
C THR A 154 -14.84 -7.31 3.99
N GLN A 155 -15.26 -8.41 3.37
CA GLN A 155 -15.32 -9.72 4.01
C GLN A 155 -13.98 -10.47 3.96
N ASN A 156 -13.05 -10.01 3.11
CA ASN A 156 -11.74 -10.65 2.94
C ASN A 156 -10.64 -9.64 3.28
N ASN A 157 -9.99 -9.04 2.28
CA ASN A 157 -8.81 -8.20 2.50
C ASN A 157 -9.08 -6.74 2.16
N LEU A 158 -8.49 -5.83 2.95
CA LEU A 158 -8.25 -4.43 2.58
C LEU A 158 -6.74 -4.26 2.40
N ILE A 159 -6.30 -4.04 1.17
CA ILE A 159 -4.88 -3.91 0.82
C ILE A 159 -4.66 -2.50 0.26
N THR A 160 -3.69 -1.78 0.82
CA THR A 160 -3.37 -0.40 0.43
C THR A 160 -1.87 -0.30 0.18
N HIS A 161 -1.48 0.18 -0.99
CA HIS A 161 -0.09 0.43 -1.37
C HIS A 161 0.04 1.85 -1.93
N ALA A 162 1.15 2.51 -1.61
CA ALA A 162 1.52 3.79 -2.21
C ALA A 162 3.02 3.77 -2.53
N GLN A 163 3.40 4.29 -3.70
CA GLN A 163 4.81 4.36 -4.10
C GLN A 163 5.62 5.37 -3.27
N ASN A 164 4.96 6.44 -2.82
CA ASN A 164 5.62 7.52 -2.07
C ASN A 164 5.34 7.41 -0.57
N ARG A 165 4.10 7.67 -0.13
CA ARG A 165 3.73 7.71 1.29
C ARG A 165 2.27 7.32 1.54
N ILE A 166 1.99 6.87 2.77
CA ILE A 166 0.64 6.75 3.32
C ILE A 166 0.56 7.69 4.53
N SER A 167 -0.40 8.62 4.53
CA SER A 167 -0.63 9.59 5.61
C SER A 167 -2.02 9.43 6.19
N VAL A 168 -2.14 9.28 7.52
CA VAL A 168 -3.43 9.07 8.20
C VAL A 168 -3.55 10.06 9.36
N PHE A 169 -4.58 10.89 9.33
CA PHE A 169 -4.80 11.97 10.29
C PHE A 169 -6.23 11.98 10.83
N ALA A 170 -6.36 12.17 12.14
CA ALA A 170 -7.64 12.35 12.81
C ALA A 170 -7.56 13.59 13.72
N ALA A 171 -8.33 14.63 13.40
CA ALA A 171 -8.20 15.94 14.05
C ALA A 171 -8.75 16.01 15.50
N GLN A 172 -9.67 15.13 15.88
CA GLN A 172 -10.41 15.26 17.15
C GLN A 172 -10.42 13.98 17.99
N ASN A 173 -10.85 12.85 17.43
CA ASN A 173 -11.16 11.63 18.20
C ASN A 173 -10.10 10.53 18.10
N GLY A 174 -8.92 10.84 17.58
CA GLY A 174 -7.77 9.93 17.51
C GLY A 174 -7.93 8.78 16.50
N ILE A 175 -6.97 7.84 16.55
CA ILE A 175 -6.88 6.67 15.66
C ILE A 175 -6.95 5.40 16.52
N LYS A 176 -7.76 4.43 16.09
CA LYS A 176 -7.85 3.09 16.70
C LYS A 176 -7.54 2.02 15.66
N GLN A 177 -6.43 1.30 15.86
CA GLN A 177 -6.02 0.16 15.03
C GLN A 177 -6.04 -1.10 15.90
N VAL A 178 -6.79 -2.12 15.48
CA VAL A 178 -7.00 -3.34 16.27
C VAL A 178 -7.01 -4.55 15.35
N ALA A 179 -6.18 -5.54 15.65
CA ALA A 179 -6.32 -6.90 15.16
C ALA A 179 -7.08 -7.72 16.22
N ALA A 180 -8.32 -8.14 15.92
CA ALA A 180 -9.11 -8.94 16.86
C ALA A 180 -8.54 -10.36 17.05
N LYS A 181 -7.91 -10.89 16.00
CA LYS A 181 -7.14 -12.14 15.97
C LYS A 181 -5.97 -11.95 15.03
N GLY A 182 -4.94 -12.76 15.21
CA GLY A 182 -3.70 -12.65 14.43
C GLY A 182 -2.76 -11.56 14.95
N LYS A 183 -1.58 -11.48 14.34
CA LYS A 183 -0.51 -10.57 14.73
C LYS A 183 -0.80 -9.15 14.24
N PHE A 184 -0.66 -8.16 15.10
CA PHE A 184 -0.51 -6.76 14.69
C PHE A 184 0.98 -6.47 14.49
N GLU A 185 1.35 -6.04 13.29
CA GLU A 185 2.74 -5.86 12.90
C GLU A 185 2.96 -4.48 12.29
N VAL A 186 3.99 -3.78 12.77
CA VAL A 186 4.41 -2.47 12.27
C VAL A 186 5.91 -2.54 12.04
N GLN A 187 6.38 -2.10 10.87
CA GLN A 187 7.79 -2.16 10.49
C GLN A 187 8.17 -0.88 9.73
N ALA A 188 9.37 -0.37 9.99
CA ALA A 188 10.09 0.53 9.09
C ALA A 188 11.29 -0.27 8.56
N GLN A 189 11.21 -0.73 7.30
CA GLN A 189 12.13 -1.74 6.77
C GLN A 189 13.53 -1.19 6.44
N SER A 190 13.60 0.11 6.10
CA SER A 190 14.84 0.78 5.68
C SER A 190 15.08 2.12 6.39
N ASP A 191 14.27 2.47 7.40
CA ASP A 191 14.35 3.75 8.10
C ASP A 191 13.91 3.63 9.58
N GLY A 192 13.88 4.74 10.31
CA GLY A 192 13.48 4.82 11.71
C GLY A 192 11.97 4.67 11.95
N MET A 193 11.61 4.45 13.21
CA MET A 193 10.24 4.44 13.70
C MET A 193 10.15 5.31 14.95
N ASP A 194 9.25 6.30 14.92
CA ASP A 194 8.97 7.19 16.05
C ASP A 194 7.60 6.88 16.68
N LEU A 195 7.56 6.82 18.01
CA LEU A 195 6.34 6.71 18.80
C LEU A 195 6.30 7.84 19.82
N LEU A 196 5.48 8.85 19.56
CA LEU A 196 5.42 10.09 20.34
C LEU A 196 4.02 10.28 20.93
N ALA A 197 3.95 10.63 22.22
CA ALA A 197 2.72 11.04 22.88
C ALA A 197 2.98 12.22 23.80
N LYS A 198 2.07 13.20 23.82
CA LYS A 198 2.13 14.34 24.76
C LYS A 198 1.91 13.90 26.22
N GLN A 199 1.15 12.83 26.41
CA GLN A 199 0.87 12.26 27.72
C GLN A 199 1.71 10.98 27.92
N GLY A 200 1.09 9.87 28.30
CA GLY A 200 1.78 8.60 28.53
C GLY A 200 1.85 7.73 27.27
N ILE A 201 2.83 6.83 27.27
CA ILE A 201 2.90 5.65 26.39
C ILE A 201 2.81 4.41 27.29
N GLN A 202 1.96 3.47 26.93
CA GLN A 202 1.83 2.18 27.62
C GLN A 202 2.20 1.04 26.65
N ILE A 203 3.14 0.20 27.07
CA ILE A 203 3.51 -1.03 26.37
C ILE A 203 3.25 -2.17 27.34
N ILE A 204 2.25 -3.01 27.04
CA ILE A 204 1.71 -4.01 27.95
C ILE A 204 1.56 -5.33 27.19
N SER A 205 2.14 -6.40 27.73
CA SER A 205 1.77 -7.78 27.41
C SER A 205 0.97 -8.32 28.59
N THR A 206 -0.23 -8.86 28.33
CA THR A 206 -1.14 -9.32 29.40
C THR A 206 -0.90 -10.76 29.81
N GLU A 207 -0.31 -11.58 28.93
CA GLU A 207 -0.20 -13.03 29.11
C GLU A 207 1.22 -13.58 28.88
N ASP A 208 2.11 -12.80 28.25
CA ASP A 208 3.48 -13.22 27.93
C ASP A 208 4.46 -12.06 28.24
N ARG A 209 5.52 -11.91 27.46
CA ARG A 209 6.63 -10.97 27.68
C ARG A 209 6.61 -9.77 26.74
N ILE A 210 7.44 -8.79 27.09
CA ILE A 210 7.83 -7.66 26.22
C ILE A 210 9.31 -7.88 25.87
N GLU A 211 9.64 -7.86 24.58
CA GLU A 211 11.02 -7.93 24.10
C GLU A 211 11.42 -6.58 23.49
N ILE A 212 12.55 -6.02 23.96
CA ILE A 212 13.17 -4.82 23.38
C ILE A 212 14.61 -5.19 23.07
N THR A 213 14.96 -5.14 21.79
CA THR A 213 16.25 -5.58 21.28
C THR A 213 16.85 -4.54 20.35
N SER A 214 18.15 -4.30 20.46
CA SER A 214 18.90 -3.45 19.55
C SER A 214 20.29 -4.05 19.29
N PRO A 215 20.78 -4.07 18.05
CA PRO A 215 22.14 -4.53 17.75
C PRO A 215 23.22 -3.56 18.27
N LYS A 216 22.86 -2.29 18.52
CA LYS A 216 23.80 -1.24 18.90
C LYS A 216 23.62 -0.85 20.36
N GLU A 217 22.47 -0.27 20.70
CA GLU A 217 22.18 0.22 22.04
C GLU A 217 20.70 0.36 22.34
N ILE A 218 20.36 0.26 23.63
CA ILE A 218 19.06 0.63 24.20
C ILE A 218 19.33 1.70 25.27
N VAL A 219 18.59 2.81 25.19
CA VAL A 219 18.70 3.94 26.12
C VAL A 219 17.32 4.27 26.69
N ILE A 220 17.18 4.18 28.01
CA ILE A 220 15.96 4.54 28.74
C ILE A 220 16.28 5.72 29.64
N THR A 221 15.70 6.88 29.37
CA THR A 221 15.99 8.14 30.10
C THR A 221 14.72 8.72 30.70
N ALA A 222 14.78 9.12 31.97
CA ALA A 222 13.68 9.80 32.67
C ALA A 222 14.22 10.78 33.72
N GLY A 223 13.79 12.04 33.67
CA GLY A 223 14.08 13.04 34.71
C GLY A 223 15.57 13.23 35.04
N GLY A 224 16.46 13.11 34.05
CA GLY A 224 17.92 13.20 34.25
C GLY A 224 18.60 11.90 34.73
N SER A 225 17.84 10.82 34.91
CA SER A 225 18.38 9.47 35.14
C SER A 225 18.31 8.64 33.86
N GLN A 226 19.23 7.70 33.69
CA GLN A 226 19.34 6.86 32.50
C GLN A 226 19.76 5.42 32.84
N ILE A 227 19.25 4.46 32.07
CA ILE A 227 19.80 3.12 31.95
C ILE A 227 20.18 2.90 30.48
N LYS A 228 21.45 2.56 30.22
CA LYS A 228 21.97 2.26 28.89
C LYS A 228 22.47 0.82 28.82
N LEU A 229 22.10 0.10 27.77
CA LEU A 229 22.55 -1.26 27.46
C LEU A 229 23.22 -1.26 26.08
N ASN A 230 24.46 -1.75 26.00
CA ASN A 230 25.18 -1.90 24.73
C ASN A 230 26.27 -2.98 24.83
N GLY A 231 27.11 -3.11 23.79
CA GLY A 231 28.18 -4.10 23.74
C GLY A 231 29.24 -4.01 24.86
N SER A 232 29.33 -2.87 25.56
CA SER A 232 30.27 -2.66 26.67
C SER A 232 29.68 -3.02 28.04
N GLY A 233 28.36 -3.26 28.15
CA GLY A 233 27.70 -3.64 29.40
C GLY A 233 26.40 -2.89 29.68
N ILE A 234 26.07 -2.78 30.97
CA ILE A 234 24.87 -2.13 31.50
C ILE A 234 25.28 -0.94 32.38
N PHE A 235 24.80 0.26 32.05
CA PHE A 235 25.24 1.52 32.65
C PHE A 235 24.06 2.32 33.22
N PRO A 236 23.76 2.18 34.52
CA PRO A 236 22.86 3.10 35.22
C PRO A 236 23.57 4.42 35.57
N VAL A 237 22.95 5.55 35.26
CA VAL A 237 23.46 6.91 35.57
C VAL A 237 22.35 7.72 36.22
N THR A 238 22.61 8.34 37.38
CA THR A 238 21.67 9.26 38.04
C THR A 238 22.42 10.27 38.90
N SER A 239 21.93 11.51 38.95
CA SER A 239 22.39 12.52 39.92
C SER A 239 21.70 12.38 41.29
N GLY A 240 20.64 11.58 41.34
CA GLY A 240 19.86 11.34 42.55
C GLY A 240 20.31 10.09 43.29
N LYS A 241 19.42 9.58 44.15
CA LYS A 241 19.64 8.33 44.88
C LYS A 241 19.48 7.13 43.95
N PHE A 242 20.53 6.34 43.80
CA PHE A 242 20.42 4.98 43.27
C PHE A 242 20.15 4.01 44.44
N GLU A 243 18.91 3.54 44.56
CA GLU A 243 18.49 2.63 45.64
C GLU A 243 18.16 1.25 45.06
N VAL A 244 18.79 0.20 45.59
CA VAL A 244 18.52 -1.20 45.24
C VAL A 244 18.04 -1.93 46.50
N LYS A 245 16.85 -2.54 46.44
CA LYS A 245 16.26 -3.30 47.55
C LYS A 245 16.10 -4.75 47.13
N ALA A 246 16.83 -5.66 47.77
CA ALA A 246 16.76 -7.09 47.49
C ALA A 246 16.98 -7.93 48.76
N GLY A 247 16.49 -9.18 48.75
CA GLY A 247 16.78 -10.16 49.80
C GLY A 247 18.24 -10.68 49.77
N GLN A 248 18.91 -10.61 48.62
CA GLN A 248 20.31 -10.95 48.43
C GLN A 248 20.87 -10.23 47.19
N HIS A 249 22.17 -9.90 47.20
CA HIS A 249 22.92 -9.45 46.02
C HIS A 249 24.03 -10.45 45.70
N LEU A 250 24.00 -11.03 44.50
CA LEU A 250 25.02 -11.94 44.00
C LEU A 250 25.78 -11.28 42.85
N PHE A 251 27.11 -11.16 42.98
CA PHE A 251 27.99 -10.62 41.96
C PHE A 251 28.90 -11.74 41.43
N MET A 252 28.56 -12.28 40.26
CA MET A 252 29.29 -13.37 39.60
C MET A 252 30.11 -12.85 38.40
N GLY A 253 30.93 -13.72 37.80
CA GLY A 253 31.60 -13.41 36.54
C GLY A 253 30.60 -13.15 35.40
N GLY A 254 31.05 -12.42 34.38
CA GLY A 254 30.20 -12.06 33.24
C GLY A 254 29.72 -13.28 32.44
N ALA A 255 28.55 -13.16 31.83
CA ALA A 255 27.99 -14.12 30.89
C ALA A 255 27.56 -13.42 29.60
N LYS A 256 27.56 -14.13 28.48
CA LYS A 256 27.14 -13.61 27.18
C LYS A 256 25.73 -14.10 26.84
N VAL A 257 24.85 -13.18 26.47
CA VAL A 257 23.55 -13.52 25.86
C VAL A 257 23.72 -13.43 24.34
N ASN A 258 23.39 -14.51 23.64
CA ASN A 258 23.33 -14.50 22.18
C ASN A 258 21.94 -14.04 21.75
N THR A 259 21.86 -12.88 21.10
CA THR A 259 20.60 -12.33 20.62
C THR A 259 20.36 -12.77 19.18
N VAL A 260 19.20 -13.39 18.93
CA VAL A 260 18.72 -13.66 17.57
C VAL A 260 17.87 -12.47 17.14
N ILE A 261 18.38 -11.65 16.23
CA ILE A 261 17.65 -10.51 15.68
C ILE A 261 16.92 -10.99 14.43
N SER A 262 15.61 -10.73 14.34
CA SER A 262 14.87 -10.95 13.10
C SER A 262 15.37 -9.95 12.06
N ALA A 263 15.94 -10.45 10.96
CA ALA A 263 16.37 -9.59 9.87
C ALA A 263 15.14 -8.96 9.20
N LEU A 264 15.17 -7.65 9.00
CA LEU A 264 14.25 -6.99 8.08
C LEU A 264 14.62 -7.40 6.64
N PRO A 265 13.67 -7.41 5.70
CA PRO A 265 13.99 -7.60 4.29
C PRO A 265 15.06 -6.60 3.84
N ASP A 266 16.12 -7.11 3.22
CA ASP A 266 17.15 -6.26 2.62
C ASP A 266 16.63 -5.74 1.27
N VAL A 267 16.19 -4.49 1.27
CA VAL A 267 15.62 -3.84 0.07
C VAL A 267 16.70 -3.58 -0.98
N GLU A 268 17.96 -3.39 -0.56
CA GLU A 268 19.08 -3.25 -1.50
C GLU A 268 19.45 -4.57 -2.16
N ASN A 269 19.08 -5.71 -1.57
CA ASN A 269 19.33 -7.04 -2.12
C ASN A 269 18.11 -7.97 -2.07
N PRO A 270 17.09 -7.76 -2.91
CA PRO A 270 15.86 -8.54 -2.88
C PRO A 270 16.04 -10.01 -3.30
N TYR A 271 17.20 -10.37 -3.86
CA TYR A 271 17.50 -11.73 -4.28
C TYR A 271 18.44 -12.42 -3.30
N VAL A 272 17.97 -13.51 -2.70
CA VAL A 272 18.80 -14.45 -1.92
C VAL A 272 19.10 -15.67 -2.79
N LEU A 273 20.35 -15.85 -3.16
CA LEU A 273 20.82 -17.00 -3.92
C LEU A 273 21.45 -18.00 -2.95
N GLN A 274 20.86 -19.20 -2.87
CA GLN A 274 21.37 -20.32 -2.09
C GLN A 274 21.51 -21.55 -2.99
N TYR A 275 22.72 -22.10 -3.05
CA TYR A 275 23.04 -23.24 -3.92
C TYR A 275 23.24 -24.49 -3.08
N LEU A 276 22.42 -25.50 -3.33
CA LEU A 276 22.58 -26.83 -2.77
C LEU A 276 23.44 -27.67 -3.70
N VAL A 277 24.59 -28.11 -3.22
CA VAL A 277 25.49 -28.97 -3.98
C VAL A 277 25.13 -30.43 -3.76
N LYS A 278 24.83 -31.13 -4.87
CA LYS A 278 24.61 -32.57 -4.90
C LYS A 278 25.55 -33.27 -5.88
N ASN A 279 25.88 -34.53 -5.61
CA ASN A 279 26.53 -35.40 -6.60
C ASN A 279 25.53 -35.95 -7.63
N LYS A 280 26.01 -36.77 -8.58
CA LYS A 280 25.18 -37.38 -9.64
C LYS A 280 24.12 -38.32 -9.07
N GLU A 281 24.35 -38.84 -7.88
CA GLU A 281 23.47 -39.71 -7.11
C GLU A 281 22.50 -38.91 -6.20
N SER A 282 22.42 -37.60 -6.35
CA SER A 282 21.56 -36.69 -5.58
C SER A 282 21.87 -36.59 -4.07
N GLN A 283 23.02 -37.06 -3.62
CA GLN A 283 23.48 -36.92 -2.24
C GLN A 283 24.08 -35.53 -2.01
N VAL A 284 23.79 -34.94 -0.84
CA VAL A 284 24.31 -33.62 -0.46
C VAL A 284 25.80 -33.69 -0.18
N MET A 285 26.53 -32.68 -0.66
CA MET A 285 27.99 -32.64 -0.58
C MET A 285 28.42 -31.62 0.48
N ALA A 286 28.66 -32.08 1.71
CA ALA A 286 29.14 -31.26 2.81
C ALA A 286 30.67 -31.03 2.77
N ASP A 287 31.13 -29.90 3.32
CA ASP A 287 32.54 -29.47 3.43
C ASP A 287 33.35 -29.49 2.12
N LYS A 288 32.67 -29.34 0.97
CA LYS A 288 33.34 -29.31 -0.34
C LYS A 288 33.78 -27.88 -0.69
N PRO A 289 35.07 -27.68 -1.05
CA PRO A 289 35.52 -26.38 -1.50
C PRO A 289 34.87 -26.01 -2.83
N TYR A 290 34.51 -24.73 -2.94
CA TYR A 290 33.91 -24.18 -4.14
C TYR A 290 34.48 -22.82 -4.47
N ILE A 291 34.38 -22.48 -5.75
CA ILE A 291 34.65 -21.16 -6.30
C ILE A 291 33.37 -20.68 -6.98
N LEU A 292 32.97 -19.45 -6.69
CA LEU A 292 31.82 -18.78 -7.27
C LEU A 292 32.33 -17.57 -8.04
N PHE A 293 31.89 -17.45 -9.28
CA PHE A 293 32.13 -16.31 -10.16
C PHE A 293 30.80 -15.59 -10.35
N ASP A 294 30.75 -14.32 -10.00
CA ASP A 294 29.59 -13.49 -10.32
C ASP A 294 29.68 -12.87 -11.71
N GLU A 295 28.61 -12.20 -12.13
CA GLU A 295 28.50 -11.59 -13.47
C GLU A 295 29.56 -10.51 -13.73
N GLU A 296 30.09 -9.90 -12.66
CA GLU A 296 31.15 -8.90 -12.72
C GLU A 296 32.56 -9.53 -12.72
N GLY A 297 32.64 -10.86 -12.64
CA GLY A 297 33.90 -11.60 -12.62
C GLY A 297 34.58 -11.65 -11.25
N ASN A 298 33.92 -11.18 -10.18
CA ASN A 298 34.44 -11.30 -8.83
C ASN A 298 34.43 -12.76 -8.38
N VAL A 299 35.48 -13.15 -7.66
CA VAL A 299 35.70 -14.53 -7.23
C VAL A 299 35.46 -14.66 -5.73
N GLN A 300 34.50 -15.51 -5.36
CA GLN A 300 34.26 -15.91 -3.98
C GLN A 300 34.65 -17.36 -3.77
N LYS A 301 35.49 -17.63 -2.77
CA LYS A 301 35.88 -18.97 -2.35
C LYS A 301 35.19 -19.35 -1.05
N GLY A 302 34.78 -20.61 -0.91
CA GLY A 302 34.15 -21.09 0.31
C GLY A 302 34.13 -22.61 0.39
N LYS A 303 33.51 -23.13 1.46
CA LYS A 303 33.16 -24.54 1.61
C LYS A 303 31.67 -24.68 1.84
N THR A 304 31.07 -25.74 1.32
CA THR A 304 29.67 -26.05 1.61
C THR A 304 29.46 -26.39 3.08
N ASP A 305 28.31 -26.01 3.64
CA ASP A 305 27.96 -26.34 5.02
C ASP A 305 27.62 -27.82 5.21
N GLN A 306 27.27 -28.22 6.43
CA GLN A 306 26.91 -29.60 6.78
C GLN A 306 25.66 -30.13 6.04
N LYS A 307 24.87 -29.24 5.44
CA LYS A 307 23.68 -29.58 4.65
C LYS A 307 23.96 -29.48 3.14
N GLY A 308 25.20 -29.19 2.74
CA GLY A 308 25.63 -29.07 1.35
C GLY A 308 25.35 -27.71 0.71
N PHE A 309 25.02 -26.68 1.49
CA PHE A 309 24.76 -25.34 0.97
C PHE A 309 26.03 -24.51 0.86
N MET A 310 26.17 -23.77 -0.24
CA MET A 310 27.11 -22.66 -0.33
C MET A 310 26.67 -21.49 0.57
N LYS A 311 27.61 -20.60 0.93
CA LYS A 311 27.31 -19.38 1.67
C LYS A 311 26.30 -18.52 0.87
N LEU A 312 25.25 -18.04 1.54
CA LEU A 312 24.25 -17.15 0.93
C LEU A 312 24.92 -15.94 0.28
N LYS A 313 24.50 -15.61 -0.94
CA LYS A 313 24.79 -14.34 -1.60
C LYS A 313 23.48 -13.57 -1.75
N THR A 314 23.50 -12.31 -1.35
CA THR A 314 22.41 -11.36 -1.56
C THR A 314 22.78 -10.45 -2.74
N SER A 315 21.82 -10.13 -3.62
CA SER A 315 22.05 -9.30 -4.82
C SER A 315 20.88 -8.34 -5.08
N PRO A 316 21.14 -7.12 -5.60
CA PRO A 316 20.11 -6.16 -6.01
C PRO A 316 19.23 -6.67 -7.17
N SER A 317 19.75 -7.59 -7.97
CA SER A 317 19.08 -8.16 -9.14
C SER A 317 19.22 -9.69 -9.19
N ALA A 318 18.36 -10.35 -9.98
CA ALA A 318 18.57 -11.75 -10.34
C ALA A 318 19.86 -11.86 -11.14
N GLN A 319 20.81 -12.67 -10.65
CA GLN A 319 22.10 -12.89 -11.31
C GLN A 319 22.25 -14.36 -11.67
N GLN A 320 22.77 -14.64 -12.87
CA GLN A 320 23.36 -15.93 -13.19
C GLN A 320 24.80 -15.95 -12.70
N ILE A 321 25.14 -16.94 -11.88
CA ILE A 321 26.51 -17.11 -11.41
C ILE A 321 27.04 -18.46 -11.86
N THR A 322 28.33 -18.52 -12.10
CA THR A 322 29.01 -19.79 -12.39
C THR A 322 29.63 -20.32 -11.11
N THR A 323 29.35 -21.57 -10.79
CA THR A 323 29.95 -22.23 -9.62
C THR A 323 30.80 -23.40 -10.07
N LEU A 324 32.00 -23.49 -9.50
CA LEU A 324 32.88 -24.63 -9.62
C LEU A 324 32.97 -25.30 -8.25
N VAL A 325 32.50 -26.54 -8.14
CA VAL A 325 32.66 -27.33 -6.92
C VAL A 325 33.75 -28.35 -7.17
N MET A 326 34.79 -28.31 -6.34
CA MET A 326 35.91 -29.23 -6.45
C MET A 326 35.52 -30.57 -5.83
N MET A 327 35.44 -31.61 -6.67
CA MET A 327 35.06 -32.97 -6.25
C MET A 327 36.26 -33.78 -5.73
N SER A 328 37.48 -33.34 -6.05
CA SER A 328 38.75 -33.95 -5.68
C SER A 328 39.75 -32.86 -5.27
N GLU A 329 40.62 -33.16 -4.31
CA GLU A 329 41.78 -32.31 -4.01
C GLU A 329 42.82 -32.51 -5.12
N ILE A 330 43.34 -31.41 -5.70
CA ILE A 330 44.45 -31.46 -6.66
C ILE A 330 45.73 -31.41 -5.82
N GLU A 331 46.46 -32.52 -5.75
CA GLU A 331 47.66 -32.63 -4.90
C GLU A 331 48.92 -32.02 -5.54
N GLN A 332 49.00 -31.91 -6.88
CA GLN A 332 50.07 -31.21 -7.61
C GLN A 332 49.66 -30.88 -9.05
N ALA A 333 50.09 -29.72 -9.57
CA ALA A 333 50.01 -29.35 -10.98
C ALA A 333 51.41 -28.93 -11.47
N GLY A 334 51.92 -29.56 -12.52
CA GLY A 334 53.22 -29.25 -13.13
C GLY A 334 53.05 -28.54 -14.47
N GLU A 335 53.98 -27.62 -14.76
CA GLU A 335 54.14 -27.00 -16.08
C GLU A 335 54.91 -27.97 -17.01
N GLU A 336 54.38 -28.24 -18.20
CA GLU A 336 55.08 -29.02 -19.22
C GLU A 336 55.86 -28.05 -20.12
N ASP A 337 57.19 -28.05 -19.99
CA ASP A 337 58.09 -27.20 -20.78
C ASP A 337 58.37 -27.89 -22.12
N SER A 338 57.71 -27.45 -23.20
CA SER A 338 58.01 -27.94 -24.56
C SER A 338 59.29 -27.28 -25.07
N GLY A 339 60.43 -27.87 -24.69
CA GLY A 339 61.75 -27.47 -25.18
C GLY A 339 61.98 -27.89 -26.63
N ASP A 340 61.89 -26.95 -27.56
CA ASP A 340 62.58 -27.02 -28.85
C ASP A 340 63.93 -26.28 -28.73
N GLN A 341 65.02 -27.05 -28.85
CA GLN A 341 66.38 -26.53 -29.04
C GLN A 341 66.67 -26.36 -30.53
N LEU A 342 66.84 -25.08 -30.93
CA LEU A 342 67.53 -24.50 -32.10
C LEU A 342 67.30 -25.08 -33.51
#